data_AF-A0A7R9V1M1-F1
#
_entry.id   AF-A0A7R9V1M1-F1
#
_cell.length_a   1.000
_cell.length_b   1.000
_cell.length_c   1.000
_cell.angle_alpha   90.00
_cell.angle_beta   90.00
_cell.angle_gamma   90.00
#
_symmetry.space_group_name_H-M   'P 1'
#
loop_
_entity.id
_entity.type
_entity.pdbx_description
1 polymer ?
#
loop_
_entity_poly.entity_id
_entity_poly.type
_entity_poly.pdbx_seq_one_letter_code
_entity_poly.pdbx_strand_id
1 'polypeptide(L)'
;SPYAKYLCLSLGLLFLGKQDTVEATLEVSKTLNEHVSRFCQVTLESLAYAGTGDVLKVQQLLAMCGEHVTDADADGAAWKTMHQGPAVIGMALIAMAEPLGAQMAGRSLEHMLQYSDPPVRRAVPLAIAVLNVSNPDMTAVDTLGRLSHDADSEVAQAAVLALGLVGAGTNNSRLAGILRNLASYYYKDPVLLFLVKIAQGLVHMGKGLLTMSPYHTERQLLSGVGLSGVLAVLFSALDMKATLTGKHSYVLYALCTAMKPRMLMTLDEEGKLLPVQVRIGQAVDVVAQAGRPKTITGFQTHSTPVLMGVGERAELATEKYIALSPVLEGQVILKLNPDYTEALDK
;
A
#
# COMPACT_ATOMS: atom_id res chain seq x y z
N SER A 1 13.07 -8.47 -21.04
CA SER A 1 11.72 -8.21 -21.58
C SER A 1 10.75 -7.92 -20.44
N PRO A 2 9.91 -6.87 -20.53
CA PRO A 2 8.93 -6.55 -19.48
C PRO A 2 7.91 -7.67 -19.24
N TYR A 3 7.55 -8.44 -20.27
CA TYR A 3 6.62 -9.56 -20.16
C TYR A 3 7.12 -10.70 -19.27
N ALA A 4 8.44 -10.95 -19.25
CA ALA A 4 9.02 -11.97 -18.37
C ALA A 4 8.86 -11.58 -16.88
N LYS A 5 8.97 -10.30 -16.55
CA LYS A 5 8.75 -9.78 -15.19
C LYS A 5 7.29 -10.00 -14.76
N TYR A 6 6.33 -9.74 -15.65
CA TYR A 6 4.90 -9.99 -15.38
C TYR A 6 4.58 -11.47 -15.20
N LEU A 7 5.23 -12.35 -15.97
CA LEU A 7 5.03 -13.80 -15.83
C LEU A 7 5.56 -14.30 -14.47
N CYS A 8 6.72 -13.82 -14.02
CA CYS A 8 7.24 -14.11 -12.69
C CYS A 8 6.30 -13.59 -11.59
N LEU A 9 5.78 -12.37 -11.74
CA LEU A 9 4.80 -11.81 -10.81
C LEU A 9 3.52 -12.64 -10.75
N SER A 10 3.00 -13.07 -11.91
CA SER A 10 1.78 -13.89 -11.96
C SER A 10 1.95 -15.24 -11.26
N LEU A 11 3.12 -15.85 -11.39
CA LEU A 11 3.46 -17.08 -10.67
C LEU A 11 3.50 -16.83 -9.15
N GLY A 12 4.13 -15.74 -8.71
CA GLY A 12 4.18 -15.39 -7.29
C GLY A 12 2.82 -15.07 -6.69
N LEU A 13 1.94 -14.41 -7.45
CA LEU A 13 0.57 -14.10 -7.00
C LEU A 13 -0.29 -15.36 -6.81
N LEU A 14 -0.04 -16.45 -7.53
CA LEU A 14 -0.74 -17.73 -7.32
C LEU A 14 -0.44 -18.34 -5.95
N PHE A 15 0.72 -18.03 -5.38
CA PHE A 15 1.19 -18.54 -4.09
C PHE A 15 1.14 -17.50 -2.96
N LEU A 16 0.40 -16.42 -3.15
CA LEU A 16 0.27 -15.37 -2.14
C LEU A 16 -0.22 -15.93 -0.80
N GLY A 17 0.56 -15.73 0.26
CA GLY A 17 0.23 -16.15 1.62
C GLY A 17 0.28 -17.66 1.88
N LYS A 18 0.81 -18.46 0.95
CA LYS A 18 0.97 -19.92 1.11
C LYS A 18 2.44 -20.28 1.34
N GLN A 19 2.89 -20.19 2.59
CA GLN A 19 4.29 -20.41 2.99
C GLN A 19 4.81 -21.80 2.55
N ASP A 20 4.19 -22.88 3.03
CA ASP A 20 4.71 -24.25 2.88
C ASP A 20 4.74 -24.74 1.41
N THR A 21 3.79 -24.29 0.59
CA THR A 21 3.69 -24.76 -0.81
C THR A 21 4.70 -24.11 -1.75
N VAL A 22 5.42 -23.10 -1.27
CA VAL A 22 6.34 -22.32 -2.10
C VAL A 22 7.69 -23.01 -2.22
N GLU A 23 8.11 -23.85 -1.27
CA GLU A 23 9.41 -24.53 -1.30
C GLU A 23 9.57 -25.42 -2.55
N ALA A 24 8.57 -26.26 -2.85
CA ALA A 24 8.59 -27.10 -4.05
C ALA A 24 8.66 -26.26 -5.34
N THR A 25 7.96 -25.11 -5.36
CA THR A 25 7.95 -24.22 -6.52
C THR A 25 9.25 -23.44 -6.66
N LEU A 26 9.91 -23.11 -5.53
CA LEU A 26 11.24 -22.51 -5.51
C LEU A 26 12.28 -23.47 -6.09
N GLU A 27 12.22 -24.76 -5.76
CA GLU A 27 13.10 -25.77 -6.37
C GLU A 27 12.90 -25.89 -7.88
N VAL A 28 11.65 -25.91 -8.34
CA VAL A 28 11.35 -25.92 -9.79
C VAL A 28 11.85 -24.63 -10.44
N SER A 29 11.73 -23.48 -9.77
CA SER A 29 12.20 -22.21 -10.32
C SER A 29 13.72 -22.15 -10.52
N LYS A 30 14.51 -22.92 -9.76
CA LYS A 30 15.97 -23.06 -9.94
C LYS A 30 16.35 -23.75 -11.25
N THR A 31 15.43 -24.51 -11.85
CA THR A 31 15.67 -25.20 -13.12
C THR A 31 15.44 -24.32 -14.35
N LEU A 32 14.88 -23.11 -14.15
CA LEU A 32 14.71 -22.11 -15.21
C LEU A 32 16.06 -21.50 -15.63
N ASN A 33 16.06 -20.83 -16.78
CA ASN A 33 17.23 -20.10 -17.26
C ASN A 33 17.76 -19.12 -16.20
N GLU A 34 19.09 -19.08 -16.02
CA GLU A 34 19.80 -18.32 -14.98
C GLU A 34 19.41 -16.83 -14.95
N HIS A 35 19.08 -16.26 -16.11
CA HIS A 35 18.65 -14.87 -16.26
C HIS A 35 17.32 -14.52 -15.57
N VAL A 36 16.40 -15.48 -15.44
CA VAL A 36 15.05 -15.27 -14.87
C VAL A 36 14.88 -16.00 -13.55
N SER A 37 15.63 -17.08 -13.33
CA SER A 37 15.57 -17.92 -12.14
C SER A 37 15.72 -17.11 -10.85
N ARG A 38 16.77 -16.28 -10.73
CA ARG A 38 17.01 -15.50 -9.49
C ARG A 38 15.92 -14.46 -9.23
N PHE A 39 15.47 -13.78 -10.28
CA PHE A 39 14.35 -12.83 -10.20
C PHE A 39 13.07 -13.54 -9.74
N CYS A 40 12.75 -14.68 -10.35
CA CYS A 40 11.56 -15.47 -10.04
C CYS A 40 11.58 -15.98 -8.59
N GLN A 41 12.72 -16.48 -8.10
CA GLN A 41 12.89 -16.94 -6.73
C GLN A 41 12.59 -15.83 -5.71
N VAL A 42 13.23 -14.67 -5.87
CA VAL A 42 13.02 -13.53 -4.97
C VAL A 42 11.56 -13.06 -5.01
N THR A 43 10.94 -13.00 -6.20
CA THR A 43 9.52 -12.62 -6.30
C THR A 43 8.58 -13.65 -5.69
N LEU A 44 8.87 -14.94 -5.83
CA LEU A 44 8.06 -16.01 -5.23
C LEU A 44 8.16 -15.98 -3.72
N GLU A 45 9.38 -15.89 -3.19
CA GLU A 45 9.63 -15.85 -1.75
C GLU A 45 9.00 -14.61 -1.11
N SER A 46 9.19 -13.43 -1.70
CA SER A 46 8.58 -12.20 -1.17
C SER A 46 7.04 -12.21 -1.17
N LEU A 47 6.40 -12.87 -2.13
CA LEU A 47 4.93 -12.97 -2.19
C LEU A 47 4.36 -14.09 -1.31
N ALA A 48 5.12 -15.17 -1.13
CA ALA A 48 4.78 -16.26 -0.22
C ALA A 48 4.71 -15.78 1.24
N TYR A 49 5.71 -14.98 1.64
CA TYR A 49 5.84 -14.42 2.98
C TYR A 49 5.21 -13.02 3.14
N ALA A 50 4.39 -12.60 2.17
CA ALA A 50 3.72 -11.30 2.25
C ALA A 50 2.83 -11.23 3.50
N GLY A 51 3.05 -10.20 4.33
CA GLY A 51 2.26 -9.93 5.53
C GLY A 51 2.49 -10.89 6.71
N THR A 52 3.58 -11.66 6.74
CA THR A 52 3.86 -12.57 7.87
C THR A 52 4.75 -11.94 8.95
N GLY A 53 5.50 -10.88 8.61
CA GLY A 53 6.43 -10.23 9.54
C GLY A 53 7.68 -11.07 9.88
N ASP A 54 8.01 -12.10 9.10
CA ASP A 54 9.18 -12.94 9.39
C ASP A 54 10.51 -12.18 9.21
N VAL A 55 11.17 -11.92 10.35
CA VAL A 55 12.42 -11.16 10.42
C VAL A 55 13.56 -11.89 9.71
N LEU A 56 13.60 -13.23 9.72
CA LEU A 56 14.68 -13.99 9.08
C LEU A 56 14.66 -13.80 7.56
N LYS A 57 13.46 -13.78 6.97
CA LYS A 57 13.28 -13.53 5.54
C LYS A 57 13.59 -12.09 5.16
N VAL A 58 13.22 -11.13 6.00
CA VAL A 58 13.62 -9.72 5.80
C VAL A 58 15.14 -9.58 5.85
N GLN A 59 15.82 -10.24 6.78
CA GLN A 59 17.30 -10.22 6.86
C GLN A 59 17.96 -10.86 5.65
N GLN A 60 17.44 -11.99 5.16
CA GLN A 60 17.94 -12.65 3.94
C GLN A 60 17.81 -11.73 2.71
N LEU A 61 16.65 -11.08 2.54
CA LEU A 61 16.44 -10.12 1.46
C LEU A 61 17.32 -8.88 1.59
N LEU A 62 17.55 -8.41 2.83
CA LEU A 62 18.43 -7.28 3.10
C LEU A 62 19.90 -7.62 2.79
N ALA A 63 20.36 -8.83 3.12
CA ALA A 63 21.68 -9.31 2.75
C ALA A 63 21.86 -9.34 1.22
N MET A 64 20.88 -9.88 0.48
CA MET A 64 20.90 -9.90 -0.99
C MET A 64 20.89 -8.48 -1.60
N CYS A 65 20.25 -7.50 -0.95
CA CYS A 65 20.29 -6.11 -1.39
C CYS A 65 21.59 -5.37 -1.01
N GLY A 66 22.27 -5.83 0.04
CA GLY A 66 23.54 -5.26 0.53
C GLY A 66 24.78 -5.82 -0.15
N GLU A 67 24.66 -6.93 -0.89
CA GLU A 67 25.73 -7.45 -1.73
C GLU A 67 25.93 -6.53 -2.95
N HIS A 68 26.98 -5.70 -2.90
CA HIS A 68 27.45 -4.94 -4.06
C HIS A 68 27.94 -5.90 -5.13
N VAL A 69 27.23 -5.98 -6.25
CA VAL A 69 27.61 -6.85 -7.36
C VAL A 69 28.75 -6.17 -8.13
N THR A 70 29.99 -6.48 -7.76
CA THR A 70 31.21 -5.91 -8.37
C THR A 70 31.38 -6.22 -9.87
N ASP A 71 30.59 -7.17 -10.40
CA ASP A 71 30.60 -7.58 -11.81
C ASP A 71 29.68 -6.71 -12.71
N ALA A 72 28.99 -5.69 -12.16
CA ALA A 72 27.99 -4.92 -12.89
C ALA A 72 28.53 -4.07 -14.05
N ASP A 73 29.84 -3.80 -14.09
CA ASP A 73 30.53 -2.98 -15.10
C ASP A 73 30.88 -3.75 -16.39
N ALA A 74 30.66 -5.06 -16.44
CA ALA A 74 30.83 -5.85 -17.66
C ALA A 74 29.54 -5.82 -18.51
N ASP A 75 29.62 -5.27 -19.72
CA ASP A 75 28.54 -5.21 -20.72
C ASP A 75 27.88 -6.60 -20.93
N GLY A 76 26.81 -6.88 -20.17
CA GLY A 76 26.15 -8.19 -20.13
C GLY A 76 25.74 -8.67 -18.73
N ALA A 77 26.16 -8.02 -17.64
CA ALA A 77 25.84 -8.40 -16.26
C ALA A 77 24.63 -7.66 -15.65
N ALA A 78 23.94 -6.79 -16.39
CA ALA A 78 22.76 -6.04 -15.88
C ALA A 78 21.61 -6.93 -15.37
N TRP A 79 21.55 -8.20 -15.81
CA TRP A 79 20.59 -9.18 -15.27
C TRP A 79 20.94 -9.62 -13.84
N LYS A 80 22.23 -9.59 -13.46
CA LYS A 80 22.68 -9.90 -12.10
C LYS A 80 22.21 -8.87 -11.11
N THR A 81 21.92 -7.63 -11.48
CA THR A 81 21.40 -6.62 -10.53
C THR A 81 19.87 -6.51 -10.55
N MET A 82 19.19 -7.11 -11.53
CA MET A 82 17.72 -7.06 -11.65
C MET A 82 16.96 -7.75 -10.51
N HIS A 83 17.58 -8.69 -9.79
CA HIS A 83 16.93 -9.38 -8.66
C HIS A 83 16.86 -8.50 -7.40
N GLN A 84 17.72 -7.49 -7.30
CA GLN A 84 17.76 -6.61 -6.13
C GLN A 84 16.52 -5.71 -6.06
N GLY A 85 16.01 -5.20 -7.20
CA GLY A 85 14.80 -4.36 -7.22
C GLY A 85 13.55 -5.02 -6.58
N PRO A 86 13.16 -6.24 -7.01
CA PRO A 86 12.11 -7.02 -6.35
C PRO A 86 12.42 -7.39 -4.90
N ALA A 87 13.69 -7.58 -4.52
CA ALA A 87 14.05 -7.86 -3.14
C ALA A 87 13.71 -6.69 -2.21
N VAL A 88 13.96 -5.44 -2.64
CA VAL A 88 13.58 -4.23 -1.88
C VAL A 88 12.05 -4.13 -1.72
N ILE A 89 11.29 -4.36 -2.80
CA ILE A 89 9.83 -4.38 -2.75
C ILE A 89 9.35 -5.53 -1.85
N GLY A 90 10.03 -6.67 -1.91
CA GLY A 90 9.75 -7.85 -1.10
C GLY A 90 9.96 -7.63 0.40
N MET A 91 11.02 -6.91 0.78
CA MET A 91 11.21 -6.49 2.17
C MET A 91 10.03 -5.66 2.68
N ALA A 92 9.54 -4.72 1.87
CA ALA A 92 8.36 -3.93 2.21
C ALA A 92 7.08 -4.79 2.29
N LEU A 93 6.93 -5.78 1.41
CA LEU A 93 5.79 -6.72 1.42
C LEU A 93 5.76 -7.66 2.63
N ILE A 94 6.90 -8.03 3.20
CA ILE A 94 6.92 -8.85 4.41
C ILE A 94 6.66 -7.96 5.63
N ALA A 95 7.22 -6.75 5.64
CA ALA A 95 7.12 -5.81 6.75
C ALA A 95 5.77 -5.05 6.85
N MET A 96 4.90 -5.12 5.84
CA MET A 96 3.64 -4.35 5.81
C MET A 96 2.57 -4.81 6.82
N ALA A 97 2.71 -5.96 7.49
CA ALA A 97 1.72 -6.47 8.43
C ALA A 97 1.71 -5.72 9.76
N GLU A 98 2.89 -5.33 10.23
CA GLU A 98 3.04 -4.71 11.54
C GLU A 98 3.48 -3.25 11.41
N PRO A 99 2.88 -2.32 12.19
CA PRO A 99 3.27 -0.91 12.15
C PRO A 99 4.72 -0.71 12.60
N LEU A 100 5.21 -1.51 13.57
CA LEU A 100 6.60 -1.47 14.00
C LEU A 100 7.54 -1.99 12.90
N GLY A 101 7.17 -3.09 12.24
CA GLY A 101 7.88 -3.64 11.09
C GLY A 101 8.01 -2.62 9.96
N ALA A 102 6.92 -1.93 9.61
CA ALA A 102 6.92 -0.90 8.58
C ALA A 102 7.85 0.28 8.92
N GLN A 103 7.88 0.74 10.18
CA GLN A 103 8.80 1.80 10.62
C GLN A 103 10.26 1.35 10.62
N MET A 104 10.54 0.10 11.00
CA MET A 104 11.89 -0.47 10.93
C MET A 104 12.35 -0.59 9.48
N ALA A 105 11.51 -1.14 8.60
CA ALA A 105 11.80 -1.25 7.17
C ALA A 105 12.02 0.14 6.53
N GLY A 106 11.23 1.15 6.91
CA GLY A 106 11.42 2.52 6.45
C GLY A 106 12.82 3.07 6.75
N ARG A 107 13.35 2.83 7.96
CA ARG A 107 14.73 3.23 8.33
C ARG A 107 15.78 2.44 7.55
N SER A 108 15.59 1.13 7.37
CA SER A 108 16.50 0.31 6.56
C SER A 108 16.55 0.78 5.11
N LEU A 109 15.40 1.15 4.52
CA LEU A 109 15.30 1.70 3.17
C LEU A 109 16.03 3.05 3.02
N GLU A 110 15.99 3.91 4.04
CA GLU A 110 16.75 5.16 4.04
C GLU A 110 18.26 4.95 4.02
N HIS A 111 18.76 3.96 4.77
CA HIS A 111 20.17 3.58 4.69
C HIS A 111 20.53 3.03 3.30
N MET A 112 19.65 2.24 2.69
CA MET A 112 19.87 1.71 1.34
C MET A 112 19.98 2.83 0.29
N LEU A 113 19.23 3.92 0.41
CA LEU A 113 19.34 5.06 -0.52
C LEU A 113 20.76 5.65 -0.60
N GLN A 114 21.53 5.59 0.48
CA GLN A 114 22.87 6.20 0.55
C GLN A 114 23.98 5.27 0.08
N TYR A 115 23.85 3.95 0.34
CA TYR A 115 24.95 3.00 0.19
C TYR A 115 24.76 1.97 -0.94
N SER A 116 23.58 1.89 -1.56
CA SER A 116 23.26 0.84 -2.53
C SER A 116 23.45 1.25 -4.00
N ASP A 117 23.50 0.24 -4.86
CA ASP A 117 23.64 0.38 -6.31
C ASP A 117 22.41 1.11 -6.94
N PRO A 118 22.56 1.73 -8.13
CA PRO A 118 21.49 2.42 -8.83
C PRO A 118 20.13 1.68 -8.97
N PRO A 119 20.07 0.35 -9.26
CA PRO A 119 18.79 -0.35 -9.36
C PRO A 119 18.05 -0.47 -8.02
N VAL A 120 18.78 -0.60 -6.91
CA VAL A 120 18.21 -0.62 -5.56
C VAL A 120 17.66 0.76 -5.23
N ARG A 121 18.44 1.81 -5.48
CA ARG A 121 18.01 3.21 -5.27
C ARG A 121 16.71 3.56 -6.02
N ARG A 122 16.53 3.04 -7.24
CA ARG A 122 15.29 3.21 -8.03
C ARG A 122 14.09 2.46 -7.45
N ALA A 123 14.31 1.34 -6.78
CA ALA A 123 13.25 0.54 -6.17
C ALA A 123 12.81 1.04 -4.78
N VAL A 124 13.66 1.76 -4.06
CA VAL A 124 13.34 2.24 -2.70
C VAL A 124 12.06 3.12 -2.63
N PRO A 125 11.84 4.12 -3.49
CA PRO A 125 10.60 4.91 -3.44
C PRO A 125 9.34 4.05 -3.59
N LEU A 126 9.41 3.00 -4.42
CA LEU A 126 8.31 2.06 -4.63
C LEU A 126 8.06 1.19 -3.39
N ALA A 127 9.12 0.77 -2.71
CA ALA A 127 9.03 0.03 -1.45
C ALA A 127 8.41 0.88 -0.32
N ILE A 128 8.77 2.16 -0.22
CA ILE A 128 8.13 3.11 0.72
C ILE A 128 6.63 3.24 0.41
N ALA A 129 6.24 3.22 -0.86
CA ALA A 129 4.83 3.27 -1.25
C ALA A 129 4.04 2.02 -0.81
N VAL A 130 4.64 0.83 -0.87
CA VAL A 130 4.01 -0.43 -0.41
C VAL A 130 3.72 -0.41 1.08
N LEU A 131 4.66 0.11 1.88
CA LEU A 131 4.48 0.20 3.33
C LEU A 131 3.32 1.11 3.72
N ASN A 132 3.10 2.18 2.94
CA ASN A 132 2.19 3.27 3.28
C ASN A 132 1.07 3.48 2.25
N VAL A 133 0.52 2.42 1.66
CA VAL A 133 -0.58 2.54 0.68
C VAL A 133 -1.81 3.18 1.31
N SER A 134 -2.26 4.30 0.76
CA SER A 134 -3.38 5.11 1.28
C SER A 134 -3.23 5.55 2.75
N ASN A 135 -2.02 5.49 3.33
CA ASN A 135 -1.70 6.03 4.65
C ASN A 135 -0.66 7.15 4.51
N PRO A 136 -1.05 8.44 4.52
CA PRO A 136 -0.12 9.53 4.31
C PRO A 136 0.66 9.85 5.58
N ASP A 137 1.63 9.00 5.92
CA ASP A 137 2.61 9.29 6.97
C ASP A 137 3.54 10.42 6.50
N MET A 138 3.62 11.49 7.30
CA MET A 138 4.33 12.72 6.90
C MET A 138 5.83 12.48 6.69
N THR A 139 6.42 11.55 7.44
CA THR A 139 7.83 11.16 7.27
C THR A 139 8.08 10.56 5.89
N ALA A 140 7.23 9.65 5.44
CA ALA A 140 7.31 9.04 4.12
C ALA A 140 7.04 10.05 2.99
N VAL A 141 6.11 10.99 3.20
CA VAL A 141 5.84 12.07 2.24
C VAL A 141 7.05 13.00 2.10
N ASP A 142 7.73 13.34 3.21
CA ASP A 142 8.89 14.22 3.19
C ASP A 142 10.14 13.54 2.59
N THR A 143 10.33 12.22 2.79
CA THR A 143 11.40 11.47 2.12
C THR A 143 11.17 11.36 0.63
N LEU A 144 9.96 10.97 0.20
CA LEU A 144 9.59 10.89 -1.22
C LEU A 144 9.59 12.28 -1.89
N GLY A 145 9.21 13.33 -1.17
CA GLY A 145 9.28 14.71 -1.63
C GLY A 145 10.72 15.13 -1.96
N ARG A 146 11.71 14.77 -1.14
CA ARG A 146 13.13 15.01 -1.44
C ARG A 146 13.59 14.21 -2.68
N LEU A 147 13.20 12.94 -2.78
CA LEU A 147 13.56 12.06 -3.91
C LEU A 147 12.92 12.48 -5.24
N SER A 148 11.80 13.21 -5.20
CA SER A 148 11.15 13.72 -6.41
C SER A 148 11.94 14.77 -7.18
N HIS A 149 12.99 15.36 -6.58
CA HIS A 149 13.91 16.31 -7.21
C HIS A 149 15.32 15.72 -7.46
N ASP A 150 15.47 14.40 -7.39
CA ASP A 150 16.76 13.73 -7.63
C ASP A 150 17.23 13.93 -9.09
N ALA A 151 18.55 13.90 -9.30
CA ALA A 151 19.19 14.06 -10.60
C ALA A 151 18.92 12.86 -11.53
N ASP A 152 18.70 11.66 -10.96
CA ASP A 152 18.29 10.48 -11.74
C ASP A 152 16.79 10.54 -12.05
N SER A 153 16.46 10.75 -13.33
CA SER A 153 15.08 10.82 -13.82
C SER A 153 14.26 9.57 -13.46
N GLU A 154 14.87 8.38 -13.41
CA GLU A 154 14.13 7.15 -13.09
C GLU A 154 13.74 7.09 -11.61
N VAL A 155 14.59 7.58 -10.71
CA VAL A 155 14.27 7.70 -9.27
C VAL A 155 13.18 8.75 -9.06
N ALA A 156 13.28 9.90 -9.73
CA ALA A 156 12.27 10.95 -9.66
C ALA A 156 10.89 10.45 -10.15
N GLN A 157 10.85 9.72 -11.27
CA GLN A 157 9.61 9.10 -11.79
C GLN A 157 9.00 8.11 -10.80
N ALA A 158 9.81 7.24 -10.19
CA ALA A 158 9.37 6.30 -9.16
C ALA A 158 8.85 7.01 -7.90
N ALA A 159 9.53 8.07 -7.46
CA ALA A 159 9.13 8.88 -6.30
C ALA A 159 7.80 9.62 -6.52
N VAL A 160 7.57 10.18 -7.71
CA VAL A 160 6.30 10.84 -8.06
C VAL A 160 5.14 9.84 -8.04
N LEU A 161 5.33 8.65 -8.63
CA LEU A 161 4.29 7.62 -8.59
C LEU A 161 4.04 7.12 -7.15
N ALA A 162 5.11 6.94 -6.36
CA ALA A 162 5.03 6.56 -4.96
C ALA A 162 4.24 7.59 -4.13
N LEU A 163 4.46 8.89 -4.33
CA LEU A 163 3.67 9.96 -3.69
C LEU A 163 2.17 9.83 -4.01
N GLY A 164 1.84 9.52 -5.27
CA GLY A 164 0.45 9.29 -5.69
C GLY A 164 -0.20 8.10 -5.00
N LEU A 165 0.53 7.00 -4.81
CA LEU A 165 0.03 5.79 -4.16
C LEU A 165 -0.11 5.95 -2.63
N VAL A 166 0.85 6.60 -1.97
CA VAL A 166 0.77 6.90 -0.52
C VAL A 166 -0.43 7.79 -0.21
N GLY A 167 -0.68 8.78 -1.08
CA GLY A 167 -1.81 9.69 -0.95
C GLY A 167 -3.14 9.18 -1.46
N ALA A 168 -3.20 8.00 -2.07
CA ALA A 168 -4.33 7.57 -2.87
C ALA A 168 -5.64 7.65 -2.06
N GLY A 169 -6.55 8.53 -2.50
CA GLY A 169 -7.87 8.66 -1.90
C GLY A 169 -7.95 9.35 -0.54
N THR A 170 -6.84 9.91 -0.03
CA THR A 170 -6.83 10.57 1.29
C THR A 170 -7.13 12.06 1.22
N ASN A 171 -7.07 12.67 0.02
CA ASN A 171 -7.27 14.10 -0.20
C ASN A 171 -6.43 15.00 0.74
N ASN A 172 -5.21 14.58 1.08
CA ASN A 172 -4.33 15.32 1.97
C ASN A 172 -3.84 16.62 1.29
N SER A 173 -4.11 17.77 1.94
CA SER A 173 -3.82 19.10 1.40
C SER A 173 -2.33 19.37 1.19
N ARG A 174 -1.47 18.88 2.10
CA ARG A 174 -0.01 19.06 2.01
C ARG A 174 0.57 18.30 0.81
N LEU A 175 0.18 17.04 0.63
CA LEU A 175 0.60 16.21 -0.50
C LEU A 175 0.12 16.80 -1.83
N ALA A 176 -1.13 17.29 -1.89
CA ALA A 176 -1.66 17.98 -3.05
C ALA A 176 -0.87 19.26 -3.37
N GLY A 177 -0.41 19.99 -2.35
CA GLY A 177 0.48 21.15 -2.50
C GLY A 177 1.83 20.77 -3.13
N ILE A 178 2.48 19.71 -2.63
CA ILE A 178 3.75 19.21 -3.17
C ILE A 178 3.60 18.81 -4.65
N LEU A 179 2.56 18.04 -4.98
CA LEU A 179 2.30 17.61 -6.35
C LEU A 179 1.97 18.78 -7.31
N ARG A 180 1.35 19.86 -6.82
CA ARG A 180 1.14 21.08 -7.62
C ARG A 180 2.45 21.79 -7.92
N ASN A 181 3.35 21.90 -6.94
CA ASN A 181 4.67 22.49 -7.12
C ASN A 181 5.50 21.67 -8.12
N LEU A 182 5.45 20.33 -8.03
CA LEU A 182 6.11 19.43 -8.97
C LEU A 182 5.58 19.55 -10.40
N ALA A 183 4.27 19.77 -10.57
CA ALA A 183 3.67 19.98 -11.90
C ALA A 183 4.20 21.26 -12.56
N SER A 184 4.38 22.34 -11.79
CA SER A 184 4.98 23.58 -12.28
C SER A 184 6.46 23.43 -12.62
N TYR A 185 7.20 22.64 -11.82
CA TYR A 185 8.63 22.37 -12.04
C TYR A 185 8.87 21.53 -13.30
N TYR A 186 8.12 20.43 -13.48
CA TYR A 186 8.28 19.51 -14.60
C TYR A 186 7.46 19.86 -15.85
N TYR A 187 7.01 21.11 -16.00
CA TYR A 187 6.21 21.54 -17.16
C TYR A 187 6.88 21.25 -18.51
N LYS A 188 8.21 21.29 -18.57
CA LYS A 188 8.99 21.07 -19.81
C LYS A 188 9.12 19.59 -20.20
N ASP A 189 8.97 18.67 -19.25
CA ASP A 189 9.25 17.25 -19.48
C ASP A 189 7.92 16.45 -19.51
N PRO A 190 7.45 16.03 -20.70
CA PRO A 190 6.11 15.48 -20.86
C PRO A 190 5.90 14.16 -20.10
N VAL A 191 6.96 13.37 -19.94
CA VAL A 191 6.92 12.06 -19.27
C VAL A 191 6.69 12.22 -17.76
N LEU A 192 7.45 13.09 -17.12
CA LEU A 192 7.31 13.38 -15.70
C LEU A 192 5.99 14.12 -15.42
N LEU A 193 5.59 15.05 -16.29
CA LEU A 193 4.32 15.74 -16.16
C LEU A 193 3.12 14.78 -16.23
N PHE A 194 3.19 13.75 -17.09
CA PHE A 194 2.17 12.70 -17.15
C PHE A 194 2.04 11.94 -15.82
N LEU A 195 3.17 11.54 -15.23
CA LEU A 195 3.18 10.86 -13.93
C LEU A 195 2.68 11.74 -12.79
N VAL A 196 3.06 13.02 -12.76
CA VAL A 196 2.57 13.97 -11.75
C VAL A 196 1.05 14.14 -11.85
N LYS A 197 0.49 14.21 -13.06
CA LYS A 197 -0.97 14.30 -13.26
C LYS A 197 -1.69 13.03 -12.79
N ILE A 198 -1.13 11.85 -13.04
CA ILE A 198 -1.66 10.59 -12.51
C ILE A 198 -1.63 10.61 -10.98
N ALA A 199 -0.50 11.00 -10.38
CA ALA A 199 -0.37 11.08 -8.93
C ALA A 199 -1.40 12.05 -8.33
N GLN A 200 -1.63 13.21 -8.93
CA GLN A 200 -2.68 14.15 -8.52
C GLN A 200 -4.08 13.52 -8.62
N GLY A 201 -4.36 12.79 -9.71
CA GLY A 201 -5.60 12.06 -9.88
C GLY A 201 -5.83 10.99 -8.79
N LEU A 202 -4.78 10.27 -8.41
CA LEU A 202 -4.83 9.25 -7.35
C LEU A 202 -5.12 9.88 -5.97
N VAL A 203 -4.52 11.03 -5.65
CA VAL A 203 -4.77 11.73 -4.37
C VAL A 203 -6.23 12.16 -4.23
N HIS A 204 -6.85 12.62 -5.32
CA HIS A 204 -8.24 13.07 -5.35
C HIS A 204 -9.23 11.98 -5.82
N MET A 205 -8.83 10.71 -5.80
CA MET A 205 -9.63 9.59 -6.26
C MET A 205 -11.01 9.56 -5.57
N GLY A 206 -12.08 9.59 -6.36
CA GLY A 206 -13.45 9.66 -5.85
C GLY A 206 -13.72 10.86 -4.94
N LYS A 207 -13.02 11.99 -5.11
CA LYS A 207 -13.02 13.16 -4.20
C LYS A 207 -12.55 12.83 -2.77
N GLY A 208 -11.79 11.74 -2.59
CA GLY A 208 -11.37 11.21 -1.29
C GLY A 208 -12.30 10.11 -0.74
N LEU A 209 -13.33 9.71 -1.47
CA LEU A 209 -14.29 8.69 -1.03
C LEU A 209 -13.80 7.25 -1.27
N LEU A 210 -12.74 7.07 -2.06
CA LEU A 210 -12.17 5.76 -2.39
C LEU A 210 -10.82 5.60 -1.71
N THR A 211 -10.43 4.39 -1.31
CA THR A 211 -9.09 4.02 -0.83
C THR A 211 -8.51 2.89 -1.66
N MET A 212 -7.18 2.76 -1.59
CA MET A 212 -6.39 1.71 -2.25
C MET A 212 -5.72 0.77 -1.25
N SER A 213 -6.06 0.88 0.04
CA SER A 213 -5.44 0.06 1.08
C SER A 213 -5.73 -1.43 0.84
N PRO A 214 -4.71 -2.29 0.73
CA PRO A 214 -4.89 -3.73 0.50
C PRO A 214 -5.46 -4.43 1.74
N TYR A 215 -5.38 -3.80 2.90
CA TYR A 215 -5.96 -4.29 4.14
C TYR A 215 -7.46 -3.98 4.26
N HIS A 216 -8.17 -4.92 4.86
CA HIS A 216 -9.58 -4.85 5.21
C HIS A 216 -9.77 -5.21 6.69
N THR A 217 -10.80 -4.65 7.33
CA THR A 217 -11.17 -4.93 8.72
C THR A 217 -10.03 -4.60 9.70
N GLU A 218 -9.88 -3.31 10.05
CA GLU A 218 -8.91 -2.82 11.04
C GLU A 218 -7.47 -3.30 10.83
N ARG A 219 -7.02 -3.39 9.57
CA ARG A 219 -5.69 -3.89 9.19
C ARG A 219 -5.42 -5.36 9.49
N GLN A 220 -6.44 -6.16 9.84
CA GLN A 220 -6.25 -7.58 10.18
C GLN A 220 -6.21 -8.50 8.95
N LEU A 221 -7.01 -8.21 7.92
CA LEU A 221 -7.12 -9.09 6.75
C LEU A 221 -6.46 -8.46 5.53
N LEU A 222 -5.48 -9.15 4.96
CA LEU A 222 -4.86 -8.77 3.70
C LEU A 222 -5.72 -9.27 2.52
N SER A 223 -6.25 -8.35 1.71
CA SER A 223 -6.93 -8.73 0.47
C SER A 223 -5.92 -8.96 -0.66
N GLY A 224 -5.74 -10.22 -1.06
CA GLY A 224 -4.79 -10.59 -2.10
C GLY A 224 -5.09 -9.96 -3.47
N VAL A 225 -6.37 -9.73 -3.78
CA VAL A 225 -6.80 -9.09 -5.03
C VAL A 225 -6.37 -7.62 -5.07
N GLY A 226 -6.56 -6.87 -3.98
CA GLY A 226 -6.14 -5.47 -3.91
C GLY A 226 -4.61 -5.34 -3.96
N LEU A 227 -3.90 -6.21 -3.23
CA LEU A 227 -2.44 -6.24 -3.26
C LEU A 227 -1.90 -6.55 -4.66
N SER A 228 -2.51 -7.49 -5.38
CA SER A 228 -2.09 -7.85 -6.75
C SER A 228 -2.18 -6.69 -7.74
N GLY A 229 -3.22 -5.86 -7.64
CA GLY A 229 -3.40 -4.69 -8.52
C GLY A 229 -2.35 -3.61 -8.25
N VAL A 230 -2.04 -3.35 -6.98
CA VAL A 230 -0.99 -2.40 -6.59
C VAL A 230 0.39 -2.92 -7.01
N LEU A 231 0.66 -4.21 -6.80
CA LEU A 231 1.93 -4.83 -7.19
C LEU A 231 2.16 -4.87 -8.70
N ALA A 232 1.11 -5.09 -9.50
CA ALA A 232 1.23 -5.05 -10.95
C ALA A 232 1.75 -3.69 -11.45
N VAL A 233 1.29 -2.59 -10.83
CA VAL A 233 1.79 -1.24 -11.15
C VAL A 233 3.19 -0.99 -10.61
N LEU A 234 3.53 -1.48 -9.42
CA LEU A 234 4.87 -1.31 -8.84
C LEU A 234 5.96 -2.10 -9.58
N PHE A 235 5.66 -3.32 -10.03
CA PHE A 235 6.59 -4.09 -10.86
C PHE A 235 6.73 -3.51 -12.27
N SER A 236 5.67 -2.91 -12.81
CA SER A 236 5.73 -2.10 -14.03
C SER A 236 6.63 -0.88 -13.84
N ALA A 237 6.59 -0.27 -12.66
CA ALA A 237 7.36 0.90 -12.28
C ALA A 237 8.88 0.66 -12.15
N LEU A 238 9.33 -0.60 -12.07
CA LEU A 238 10.76 -0.93 -12.14
C LEU A 238 11.38 -0.65 -13.52
N ASP A 239 10.57 -0.42 -14.56
CA ASP A 239 11.03 -0.13 -15.93
C ASP A 239 10.13 0.94 -16.58
N MET A 240 10.05 2.10 -15.95
CA MET A 240 9.13 3.20 -16.31
C MET A 240 9.16 3.59 -17.79
N LYS A 241 10.35 3.61 -18.38
CA LYS A 241 10.58 4.03 -19.78
C LYS A 241 9.92 3.07 -20.78
N ALA A 242 9.96 1.76 -20.50
CA ALA A 242 9.44 0.75 -21.41
C ALA A 242 7.94 0.46 -21.20
N THR A 243 7.45 0.58 -19.96
CA THR A 243 6.11 0.11 -19.58
C THR A 243 5.09 1.25 -19.48
N LEU A 244 5.14 2.06 -18.40
CA LEU A 244 4.14 3.06 -18.04
C LEU A 244 4.13 4.26 -18.98
N THR A 245 5.32 4.76 -19.32
CA THR A 245 5.50 5.98 -20.13
C THR A 245 5.59 5.68 -21.63
N GLY A 246 5.70 4.39 -21.98
CA GLY A 246 5.74 3.87 -23.34
C GLY A 246 4.39 3.33 -23.81
N LYS A 247 4.36 2.05 -24.20
CA LYS A 247 3.22 1.43 -24.90
C LYS A 247 2.13 0.88 -23.96
N HIS A 248 2.41 0.72 -22.67
CA HIS A 248 1.59 -0.07 -21.75
C HIS A 248 0.98 0.77 -20.62
N SER A 249 0.48 1.97 -20.93
CA SER A 249 -0.21 2.81 -19.94
C SER A 249 -1.50 2.18 -19.37
N TYR A 250 -2.07 1.19 -20.07
CA TYR A 250 -3.26 0.46 -19.60
C TYR A 250 -3.02 -0.36 -18.32
N VAL A 251 -1.76 -0.65 -17.96
CA VAL A 251 -1.43 -1.38 -16.73
C VAL A 251 -1.88 -0.60 -15.49
N LEU A 252 -2.03 0.73 -15.58
CA LEU A 252 -2.61 1.56 -14.52
C LEU A 252 -4.06 1.16 -14.17
N TYR A 253 -4.82 0.60 -15.11
CA TYR A 253 -6.18 0.10 -14.81
C TYR A 253 -6.19 -1.09 -13.86
N ALA A 254 -5.06 -1.78 -13.67
CA ALA A 254 -4.95 -2.82 -12.63
C ALA A 254 -5.19 -2.25 -11.23
N LEU A 255 -5.00 -0.94 -11.01
CA LEU A 255 -5.32 -0.28 -9.74
C LEU A 255 -6.82 -0.33 -9.41
N CYS A 256 -7.71 -0.47 -10.40
CA CYS A 256 -9.15 -0.55 -10.16
C CYS A 256 -9.54 -1.72 -9.25
N THR A 257 -8.76 -2.81 -9.19
CA THR A 257 -9.05 -3.96 -8.32
C THR A 257 -8.82 -3.67 -6.84
N ALA A 258 -8.05 -2.62 -6.53
CA ALA A 258 -7.76 -2.20 -5.16
C ALA A 258 -8.65 -1.03 -4.69
N MET A 259 -9.42 -0.41 -5.59
CA MET A 259 -10.31 0.71 -5.26
C MET A 259 -11.50 0.23 -4.43
N LYS A 260 -11.63 0.71 -3.20
CA LYS A 260 -12.76 0.43 -2.30
C LYS A 260 -13.34 1.72 -1.72
N PRO A 261 -14.65 1.80 -1.46
CA PRO A 261 -15.25 2.96 -0.80
C PRO A 261 -14.83 3.02 0.67
N ARG A 262 -14.48 4.22 1.13
CA ARG A 262 -14.00 4.54 2.47
C ARG A 262 -15.08 5.03 3.43
N MET A 263 -16.23 5.43 2.88
CA MET A 263 -17.34 5.99 3.65
C MET A 263 -17.98 4.93 4.54
N LEU A 264 -18.23 5.29 5.80
CA LEU A 264 -19.09 4.53 6.70
C LEU A 264 -20.55 4.85 6.37
N MET A 265 -21.27 3.87 5.84
CA MET A 265 -22.70 3.94 5.57
C MET A 265 -23.43 2.92 6.42
N THR A 266 -24.45 3.37 7.12
CA THR A 266 -25.37 2.53 7.88
C THR A 266 -26.61 2.26 7.06
N LEU A 267 -26.93 0.98 6.90
CA LEU A 267 -28.06 0.47 6.16
C LEU A 267 -29.01 -0.27 7.10
N ASP A 268 -30.30 -0.19 6.82
CA ASP A 268 -31.32 -0.99 7.49
C ASP A 268 -31.36 -2.43 6.92
N GLU A 269 -32.12 -3.34 7.54
CA GLU A 269 -32.33 -4.72 7.03
C GLU A 269 -32.92 -4.74 5.61
N GLU A 270 -33.66 -3.70 5.23
CA GLU A 270 -34.22 -3.50 3.88
C GLU A 270 -33.26 -2.83 2.88
N GLY A 271 -32.02 -2.51 3.29
CA GLY A 271 -31.02 -1.87 2.45
C GLY A 271 -31.24 -0.36 2.23
N LYS A 272 -32.11 0.30 3.02
CA LYS A 272 -32.26 1.76 3.01
C LYS A 272 -31.20 2.43 3.88
N LEU A 273 -30.75 3.61 3.47
CA LEU A 273 -29.81 4.42 4.25
C LEU A 273 -30.49 4.94 5.53
N LEU A 274 -29.90 4.61 6.68
CA LEU A 274 -30.40 5.04 7.98
C LEU A 274 -29.35 5.98 8.61
N PRO A 275 -29.65 7.29 8.78
CA PRO A 275 -28.71 8.21 9.41
C PRO A 275 -28.65 7.95 10.92
N VAL A 276 -27.53 7.42 11.39
CA VAL A 276 -27.27 7.13 12.81
C VAL A 276 -26.07 7.93 13.28
N GLN A 277 -26.11 8.34 14.55
CA GLN A 277 -24.98 9.02 15.17
C GLN A 277 -23.88 8.03 15.50
N VAL A 278 -22.68 8.31 15.00
CA VAL A 278 -21.47 7.51 15.19
C VAL A 278 -20.41 8.41 15.81
N ARG A 279 -19.70 7.88 16.81
CA ARG A 279 -18.52 8.50 17.41
C ARG A 279 -17.28 8.01 16.67
N ILE A 280 -16.53 8.93 16.09
CA ILE A 280 -15.28 8.63 15.39
C ILE A 280 -14.14 9.19 16.22
N GLY A 281 -13.12 8.37 16.49
CA GLY A 281 -11.94 8.76 17.24
C GLY A 281 -10.71 7.95 16.84
N GLN A 282 -9.56 8.27 17.42
CA GLN A 282 -8.34 7.52 17.15
C GLN A 282 -8.43 6.12 17.76
N ALA A 283 -8.05 5.11 16.97
CA ALA A 283 -8.06 3.72 17.35
C ALA A 283 -7.05 3.42 18.47
N VAL A 284 -7.51 2.83 19.57
CA VAL A 284 -6.66 2.34 20.66
C VAL A 284 -7.22 0.98 21.14
N ASP A 285 -6.36 0.06 21.58
CA ASP A 285 -6.79 -1.31 21.88
C ASP A 285 -7.71 -1.39 23.11
N VAL A 286 -7.37 -0.74 24.22
CA VAL A 286 -8.28 -0.57 25.37
C VAL A 286 -7.97 0.72 26.10
N VAL A 287 -8.97 1.61 26.21
CA VAL A 287 -8.93 2.78 27.08
C VAL A 287 -10.19 2.77 27.95
N ALA A 288 -10.11 3.36 29.14
CA ALA A 288 -11.14 3.50 30.18
C ALA A 288 -11.14 2.43 31.29
N GLN A 289 -11.98 2.67 32.30
CA GLN A 289 -12.07 1.89 33.54
C GLN A 289 -12.55 0.45 33.30
N ALA A 290 -12.08 -0.47 34.14
CA ALA A 290 -12.51 -1.87 34.14
C ALA A 290 -14.04 -1.97 34.20
N GLY A 291 -14.66 -2.59 33.19
CA GLY A 291 -16.11 -2.81 33.10
C GLY A 291 -16.78 -2.27 31.83
N ARG A 292 -16.23 -1.23 31.19
CA ARG A 292 -16.67 -0.76 29.85
C ARG A 292 -15.46 -0.36 29.01
N PRO A 293 -14.78 -1.33 28.36
CA PRO A 293 -13.64 -1.01 27.50
C PRO A 293 -14.12 -0.14 26.33
N LYS A 294 -13.45 0.98 26.09
CA LYS A 294 -13.62 1.78 24.88
C LYS A 294 -12.42 1.58 23.98
N THR A 295 -12.70 1.50 22.68
CA THR A 295 -11.67 1.30 21.65
C THR A 295 -11.27 2.60 20.94
N ILE A 296 -11.92 3.71 21.30
CA ILE A 296 -11.66 5.05 20.72
C ILE A 296 -11.19 6.06 21.76
N THR A 297 -10.31 6.96 21.32
CA THR A 297 -9.89 8.15 22.06
C THR A 297 -10.19 9.42 21.26
N GLY A 298 -10.47 10.53 21.95
CA GLY A 298 -10.68 11.83 21.30
C GLY A 298 -11.86 11.85 20.31
N PHE A 299 -13.04 11.39 20.75
CA PHE A 299 -14.17 11.19 19.84
C PHE A 299 -14.88 12.49 19.44
N GLN A 300 -15.34 12.53 18.19
CA GLN A 300 -16.33 13.48 17.71
C GLN A 300 -17.57 12.72 17.24
N THR A 301 -18.76 13.22 17.55
CA THR A 301 -20.01 12.62 17.11
C THR A 301 -20.40 13.19 15.75
N HIS A 302 -20.54 12.31 14.76
CA HIS A 302 -20.98 12.64 13.41
C HIS A 302 -22.23 11.83 13.06
N SER A 303 -23.02 12.28 12.09
CA SER A 303 -24.14 11.52 11.53
C SER A 303 -23.69 10.82 10.25
N THR A 304 -24.00 9.54 10.10
CA THR A 304 -23.73 8.80 8.85
C THR A 304 -24.49 9.40 7.67
N PRO A 305 -23.91 9.37 6.44
CA PRO A 305 -22.62 8.79 6.06
C PRO A 305 -21.41 9.68 6.39
N VAL A 306 -20.34 9.09 6.93
CA VAL A 306 -19.11 9.82 7.31
C VAL A 306 -17.89 9.20 6.66
N LEU A 307 -16.90 10.03 6.31
CA LEU A 307 -15.60 9.57 5.84
C LEU A 307 -14.68 9.38 7.05
N MET A 308 -14.18 8.16 7.25
CA MET A 308 -13.27 7.86 8.36
C MET A 308 -11.82 8.12 7.96
N GLY A 309 -11.03 8.79 8.81
CA GLY A 309 -9.59 8.99 8.69
C GLY A 309 -8.79 7.68 8.77
N VAL A 310 -7.49 7.73 8.48
CA VAL A 310 -6.64 6.52 8.52
C VAL A 310 -6.28 6.29 9.98
N GLY A 311 -6.60 5.13 10.53
CA GLY A 311 -6.38 4.85 11.97
C GLY A 311 -7.48 5.42 12.87
N GLU A 312 -8.58 5.90 12.30
CA GLU A 312 -9.79 6.23 13.06
C GLU A 312 -10.69 4.99 13.18
N ARG A 313 -11.31 4.82 14.35
CA ARG A 313 -12.31 3.80 14.65
C ARG A 313 -13.65 4.48 14.90
N ALA A 314 -14.72 3.82 14.47
CA ALA A 314 -16.09 4.23 14.69
C ALA A 314 -16.75 3.38 15.78
N GLU A 315 -17.53 4.01 16.66
CA GLU A 315 -18.43 3.36 17.61
C GLU A 315 -19.84 3.97 17.49
N LEU A 316 -20.90 3.17 17.62
CA LEU A 316 -22.28 3.69 17.61
C LEU A 316 -22.53 4.56 18.85
N ALA A 317 -23.13 5.74 18.66
CA ALA A 317 -23.49 6.62 19.76
C ALA A 317 -24.84 6.27 20.40
N THR A 318 -25.68 5.50 19.71
CA THR A 318 -27.05 5.18 20.12
C THR A 318 -27.23 3.68 20.35
N GLU A 319 -27.93 3.32 21.43
CA GLU A 319 -28.26 1.92 21.79
C GLU A 319 -29.52 1.40 21.06
N LYS A 320 -30.17 2.26 20.25
CA LYS A 320 -31.36 1.95 19.44
C LYS A 320 -31.10 0.87 18.38
N TYR A 321 -29.87 0.81 17.88
CA TYR A 321 -29.47 -0.07 16.80
C TYR A 321 -28.27 -0.91 17.21
N ILE A 322 -28.33 -2.21 16.90
CA ILE A 322 -27.20 -3.14 17.04
C ILE A 322 -26.59 -3.35 15.66
N ALA A 323 -25.28 -3.18 15.54
CA ALA A 323 -24.56 -3.53 14.32
C ALA A 323 -24.40 -5.05 14.22
N LEU A 324 -24.63 -5.57 13.00
CA LEU A 324 -24.47 -6.99 12.72
C LEU A 324 -23.00 -7.42 12.69
N SER A 325 -22.10 -6.48 12.36
CA SER A 325 -20.64 -6.65 12.44
C SER A 325 -20.07 -5.94 13.67
N PRO A 326 -19.11 -6.55 14.38
CA PRO A 326 -18.43 -5.90 15.50
C PRO A 326 -17.52 -4.74 15.07
N VAL A 327 -17.08 -4.74 13.80
CA VAL A 327 -16.28 -3.68 13.19
C VAL A 327 -17.17 -2.81 12.33
N LEU A 328 -17.16 -1.49 12.58
CA LEU A 328 -17.91 -0.49 11.83
C LEU A 328 -17.04 0.09 10.71
N GLU A 329 -16.87 -0.66 9.62
CA GLU A 329 -16.14 -0.21 8.42
C GLU A 329 -17.00 -0.36 7.16
N GLY A 330 -16.99 0.66 6.29
CA GLY A 330 -17.67 0.59 5.00
C GLY A 330 -19.20 0.55 5.14
N GLN A 331 -19.83 -0.53 4.70
CA GLN A 331 -21.28 -0.70 4.77
C GLN A 331 -21.64 -1.56 5.98
N VAL A 332 -22.33 -0.96 6.95
CA VAL A 332 -22.77 -1.65 8.17
C VAL A 332 -24.28 -1.79 8.13
N ILE A 333 -24.76 -3.02 8.27
CA ILE A 333 -26.19 -3.30 8.45
C ILE A 333 -26.50 -3.18 9.94
N LEU A 334 -27.47 -2.32 10.24
CA LEU A 334 -27.99 -2.08 11.58
C LEU A 334 -29.32 -2.82 11.73
N LYS A 335 -29.46 -3.50 12.87
CA LYS A 335 -30.71 -4.11 13.30
C LYS A 335 -31.32 -3.30 14.44
N LEU A 336 -32.63 -3.17 14.45
CA LEU A 336 -33.33 -2.56 15.59
C LEU A 336 -33.13 -3.44 16.82
N ASN A 337 -32.71 -2.83 17.93
CA ASN A 337 -32.49 -3.56 19.17
C ASN A 337 -33.84 -4.00 19.78
N PRO A 338 -34.10 -5.32 19.95
CA PRO A 338 -35.36 -5.81 20.51
C PRO A 338 -35.53 -5.51 22.01
N ASP A 339 -34.45 -5.21 22.73
CA ASP A 339 -34.48 -4.89 24.17
C ASP A 339 -34.59 -3.38 24.44
N TYR A 340 -34.69 -2.55 23.40
CA TYR A 340 -34.71 -1.10 23.57
C TYR A 340 -36.11 -0.59 23.94
N THR A 341 -36.34 -0.38 25.24
CA THR A 341 -37.44 0.46 25.72
C THR A 341 -37.03 1.93 25.63
N GLU A 342 -37.81 2.75 24.92
CA GLU A 342 -37.65 4.21 24.96
C GLU A 342 -37.75 4.69 26.41
N ALA A 343 -36.62 5.11 26.99
CA ALA A 343 -36.65 5.92 28.19
C ALA A 343 -37.32 7.25 27.81
N LEU A 344 -38.63 7.33 28.08
CA LEU A 344 -39.44 8.54 28.01
C LEU A 344 -38.71 9.71 28.68
N ASP A 345 -38.65 10.80 27.94
CA ASP A 345 -38.28 12.18 28.28
C ASP A 345 -38.05 12.49 29.77
N LYS A 346 -36.85 13.00 30.05
CA LYS A 346 -36.62 14.04 31.06
C LYS A 346 -35.62 15.06 30.53
#